data_AF-A0A7G8J8B3-F1
#
_entry.id   AF-A0A7G8J8B3-F1
#
_cell.length_a   1.000
_cell.length_b   1.000
_cell.length_c   1.000
_cell.angle_alpha   90.00
_cell.angle_beta   90.00
_cell.angle_gamma   90.00
#
_symmetry.space_group_name_H-M   'P 1'
#
loop_
_entity.id
_entity.type
_entity.pdbx_description
1 polymer ?
#
loop_
_entity_poly.entity_id
_entity_poly.type
_entity_poly.pdbx_seq_one_letter_code
_entity_poly.pdbx_strand_id
1 'polypeptide(L)'
;MNITKTLTPKNENGSLDQRFISYVQSLIEHCGQECIDTLHQFHKETEESERKAGGAALHMIVKLYSLKMEDWEKKRLAKSLREALQEIGFKPSKVTKLMGAGKFKADQWNRLHHCIGYKSDQQLKEEQHDFLNKYGVAALYEISRMNDVGQAKVRNAYVDNGNIMSKHALEEIRQEIPAIVDERRGRRQSSIQGSTKPLSQEADTSINLNAYESLKSAEDNSEPLQLSAQKSVSEFLYSVEPDYLDKLLNQYTPHAQDQILSMLSEAVTKLASYLATRQFVNI
;
A
#
# COMPACT_ATOMS: atom_id res chain seq x y z
N MET A 1 -6.54 7.44 -20.31
CA MET A 1 -7.10 8.81 -20.36
C MET A 1 -8.14 8.90 -21.47
N ASN A 2 -9.22 9.68 -21.33
CA ASN A 2 -10.12 10.02 -22.45
C ASN A 2 -9.95 11.52 -22.72
N ILE A 3 -9.22 11.87 -23.78
CA ILE A 3 -8.79 13.26 -24.02
C ILE A 3 -9.98 14.19 -24.30
N THR A 4 -11.02 13.69 -24.98
CA THR A 4 -12.26 14.42 -25.25
C THR A 4 -12.94 14.83 -23.94
N LYS A 5 -13.09 13.90 -22.99
CA LYS A 5 -13.64 14.19 -21.66
C LYS A 5 -12.76 15.12 -20.83
N THR A 6 -11.44 15.08 -21.02
CA THR A 6 -10.49 15.93 -20.29
C THR A 6 -10.50 17.37 -20.81
N LEU A 7 -10.58 17.56 -22.14
CA LEU A 7 -10.60 18.88 -22.77
C LEU A 7 -11.97 19.55 -22.73
N THR A 8 -13.05 18.77 -22.68
CA THR A 8 -14.41 19.32 -22.65
C THR A 8 -14.64 20.04 -21.32
N PRO A 9 -14.99 21.35 -21.34
CA PRO A 9 -15.36 22.10 -20.15
C PRO A 9 -16.46 21.42 -19.35
N LYS A 10 -16.46 21.63 -18.04
CA LYS A 10 -17.46 21.07 -17.13
C LYS A 10 -18.39 22.18 -16.64
N ASN A 11 -19.68 21.84 -16.51
CA ASN A 11 -20.69 22.66 -15.87
C ASN A 11 -20.44 22.71 -14.34
N GLU A 12 -21.14 23.61 -13.64
CA GLU A 12 -21.06 23.73 -12.17
C GLU A 12 -21.36 22.42 -11.43
N ASN A 13 -22.22 21.58 -11.99
CA ASN A 13 -22.56 20.26 -11.45
C ASN A 13 -21.54 19.15 -11.81
N GLY A 14 -20.43 19.49 -12.49
CA GLY A 14 -19.37 18.56 -12.90
C GLY A 14 -19.68 17.72 -14.15
N SER A 15 -20.87 17.86 -14.74
CA SER A 15 -21.19 17.25 -16.04
C SER A 15 -20.45 17.95 -17.18
N LEU A 16 -20.23 17.24 -18.29
CA LEU A 16 -19.61 17.84 -19.48
C LEU A 16 -20.56 18.84 -20.13
N ASP A 17 -20.05 20.02 -20.47
CA ASP A 17 -20.82 20.99 -21.24
C ASP A 17 -20.89 20.52 -22.70
N GLN A 18 -22.07 20.02 -23.07
CA GLN A 18 -22.30 19.42 -24.39
C GLN A 18 -22.10 20.41 -25.54
N ARG A 19 -22.20 21.72 -25.29
CA ARG A 19 -22.00 22.77 -26.29
C ARG A 19 -20.57 22.78 -26.85
N PHE A 20 -19.61 22.26 -26.08
CA PHE A 20 -18.19 22.24 -26.47
C PHE A 20 -17.75 20.94 -27.13
N ILE A 21 -18.58 19.90 -27.14
CA ILE A 21 -18.18 18.57 -27.64
C ILE A 21 -17.76 18.63 -29.11
N SER A 22 -18.55 19.30 -29.96
CA SER A 22 -18.24 19.43 -31.40
C SER A 22 -16.96 20.23 -31.65
N TYR A 23 -16.71 21.29 -30.88
CA TYR A 23 -15.48 22.07 -30.98
C TYR A 23 -14.26 21.26 -30.54
N VAL A 24 -14.38 20.47 -29.47
CA VAL A 24 -13.29 19.58 -29.01
C VAL A 24 -13.01 18.47 -30.03
N GLN A 25 -14.05 17.88 -30.63
CA GLN A 25 -13.88 16.90 -31.70
C GLN A 25 -13.16 17.50 -32.91
N SER A 26 -13.60 18.69 -33.34
CA SER A 26 -12.94 19.39 -34.44
C SER A 26 -11.48 19.73 -34.11
N LEU A 27 -11.18 20.18 -32.88
CA LEU A 27 -9.80 20.41 -32.44
C LEU A 27 -8.95 19.13 -32.52
N ILE A 28 -9.48 18.00 -32.06
CA ILE A 28 -8.81 16.70 -32.12
C ILE A 28 -8.52 16.31 -33.58
N GLU A 29 -9.49 16.49 -34.48
CA GLU A 29 -9.31 16.23 -35.91
C GLU A 29 -8.23 17.14 -36.53
N HIS A 30 -8.22 18.42 -36.19
CA HIS A 30 -7.22 19.39 -36.69
C HIS A 30 -5.81 19.10 -36.15
N CYS A 31 -5.67 18.66 -34.90
CA CYS A 31 -4.39 18.28 -34.31
C CYS A 31 -3.84 16.96 -34.90
N GLY A 32 -4.70 16.13 -35.48
CA GLY A 32 -4.35 14.84 -36.04
C GLY A 32 -4.15 13.75 -34.97
N GLN A 33 -4.37 12.50 -35.39
CA GLN A 33 -4.33 11.34 -34.49
C GLN A 33 -2.96 11.13 -33.85
N GLU A 34 -1.86 11.40 -34.57
CA GLU A 34 -0.49 11.25 -34.07
C GLU A 34 -0.21 12.11 -32.82
N CYS A 35 -0.73 13.35 -32.80
CA CYS A 35 -0.62 14.24 -31.65
C CYS A 35 -1.35 13.64 -30.43
N ILE A 36 -2.56 13.12 -30.65
CA ILE A 36 -3.38 12.50 -29.59
C ILE A 36 -2.72 11.23 -29.05
N ASP A 37 -2.17 10.41 -29.93
CA ASP A 37 -1.46 9.18 -29.57
C ASP A 37 -0.21 9.49 -28.75
N THR A 38 0.53 10.53 -29.12
CA THR A 38 1.71 11.01 -28.36
C THR A 38 1.31 11.44 -26.94
N LEU A 39 0.23 12.20 -26.79
CA LEU A 39 -0.28 12.61 -25.47
C LEU A 39 -0.77 11.41 -24.64
N HIS A 40 -1.38 10.42 -25.28
CA HIS A 40 -1.76 9.18 -24.62
C HIS A 40 -0.54 8.37 -24.17
N GLN A 41 0.49 8.30 -25.00
CA GLN A 41 1.73 7.60 -24.68
C GLN A 41 2.45 8.27 -23.51
N PHE A 42 2.60 9.60 -23.54
CA PHE A 42 3.15 10.37 -22.43
C PHE A 42 2.39 10.14 -21.12
N HIS A 43 1.06 10.12 -21.17
CA HIS A 43 0.22 9.81 -20.00
C HIS A 43 0.47 8.40 -19.44
N LYS A 44 0.64 7.38 -20.30
CA LYS A 44 0.95 6.01 -19.87
C LYS A 44 2.35 5.91 -19.27
N GLU A 45 3.36 6.50 -19.92
CA GLU A 45 4.76 6.44 -19.47
C GLU A 45 4.96 7.14 -18.12
N THR A 46 4.29 8.27 -17.90
CA THR A 46 4.29 8.96 -16.60
C THR A 46 3.62 8.11 -15.52
N GLU A 47 2.47 7.49 -15.80
CA GLU A 47 1.81 6.59 -14.85
C GLU A 47 2.64 5.34 -14.53
N GLU A 48 3.32 4.79 -15.52
CA GLU A 48 4.22 3.64 -15.31
C GLU A 48 5.44 4.03 -14.47
N SER A 49 6.03 5.20 -14.74
CA SER A 49 7.17 5.72 -14.00
C SER A 49 6.79 5.99 -12.53
N GLU A 50 5.64 6.64 -12.29
CA GLU A 50 5.09 6.82 -10.93
C GLU A 50 4.89 5.47 -10.23
N ARG A 51 4.39 4.45 -10.94
CA ARG A 51 4.16 3.11 -10.38
C ARG A 51 5.47 2.43 -9.98
N LYS A 52 6.49 2.47 -10.84
CA LYS A 52 7.82 1.89 -10.58
C LYS A 52 8.52 2.59 -9.42
N ALA A 53 8.44 3.92 -9.36
CA ALA A 53 9.10 4.72 -8.33
C ALA A 53 8.31 4.78 -7.00
N GLY A 54 7.01 4.48 -7.01
CA GLY A 54 6.13 4.64 -5.84
C GLY A 54 6.56 3.85 -4.60
N GLY A 55 7.18 2.68 -4.78
CA GLY A 55 7.73 1.89 -3.67
C GLY A 55 8.89 2.60 -2.96
N ALA A 56 9.81 3.20 -3.73
CA ALA A 56 10.93 3.96 -3.18
C ALA A 56 10.44 5.23 -2.47
N ALA A 57 9.49 5.95 -3.07
CA ALA A 57 8.87 7.12 -2.45
C ALA A 57 8.19 6.77 -1.12
N LEU A 58 7.42 5.67 -1.08
CA LEU A 58 6.81 5.18 0.16
C LEU A 58 7.87 4.84 1.20
N HIS A 59 8.94 4.15 0.81
CA HIS A 59 10.03 3.76 1.71
C HIS A 59 10.69 5.00 2.36
N MET A 60 11.00 6.04 1.58
CA MET A 60 11.56 7.28 2.11
C MET A 60 10.63 7.94 3.13
N ILE A 61 9.32 7.97 2.86
CA ILE A 61 8.33 8.55 3.78
C ILE A 61 8.25 7.74 5.07
N VAL A 62 8.22 6.40 4.98
CA VAL A 62 8.23 5.54 6.17
C VAL A 62 9.48 5.83 7.01
N LYS A 63 10.66 5.88 6.38
CA LYS A 63 11.91 6.20 7.08
C LYS A 63 11.88 7.56 7.75
N LEU A 64 11.41 8.60 7.06
CA LEU A 64 11.25 9.94 7.61
C LEU A 64 10.46 9.92 8.93
N TYR A 65 9.31 9.23 8.95
CA TYR A 65 8.46 9.18 10.14
C TYR A 65 8.99 8.24 11.23
N SER A 66 9.86 7.27 10.89
CA SER A 66 10.56 6.43 11.86
C SER A 66 11.77 7.11 12.52
N LEU A 67 12.29 8.23 12.00
CA LEU A 67 13.42 8.93 12.61
C LEU A 67 13.05 9.50 13.99
N LYS A 68 14.01 9.45 14.93
CA LYS A 68 13.90 10.13 16.23
C LYS A 68 14.25 11.61 16.03
N MET A 69 13.22 12.45 15.92
CA MET A 69 13.29 13.90 15.71
C MET A 69 12.09 14.55 16.37
N GLU A 70 12.16 15.85 16.64
CA GLU A 70 11.01 16.59 17.16
C GLU A 70 9.91 16.72 16.10
N ASP A 71 8.66 16.85 16.56
CA ASP A 71 7.50 16.88 15.67
C ASP A 71 7.52 18.04 14.68
N TRP A 72 8.07 19.20 15.06
CA TRP A 72 8.16 20.35 14.16
C TRP A 72 9.21 20.14 13.06
N GLU A 73 10.34 19.47 13.37
CA GLU A 73 11.37 19.12 12.39
C GLU A 73 10.82 18.12 11.38
N LYS A 74 10.11 17.08 11.89
CA LYS A 74 9.42 16.10 11.04
C LYS A 74 8.41 16.76 10.12
N LYS A 75 7.60 17.69 10.63
CA LYS A 75 6.61 18.43 9.80
C LYS A 75 7.30 19.26 8.70
N ARG A 76 8.41 19.94 9.02
CA ARG A 76 9.18 20.73 8.05
C ARG A 76 9.82 19.85 6.97
N LEU A 77 10.43 18.74 7.36
CA LEU A 77 11.05 17.80 6.42
C LEU A 77 10.00 17.06 5.58
N ALA A 78 8.85 16.71 6.15
CA ALA A 78 7.71 16.15 5.42
C ALA A 78 7.15 17.11 4.37
N LYS A 79 7.11 18.42 4.65
CA LYS A 79 6.74 19.44 3.66
C LYS A 79 7.75 19.47 2.50
N SER A 80 9.04 19.52 2.82
CA SER A 80 10.11 19.54 1.82
C SER A 80 10.11 18.27 0.96
N LEU A 81 9.90 17.09 1.56
CA LEU A 81 9.79 15.83 0.84
C LEU A 81 8.57 15.80 -0.10
N ARG A 82 7.43 16.35 0.33
CA ARG A 82 6.25 16.48 -0.52
C ARG A 82 6.54 17.34 -1.75
N GLU A 83 7.22 18.47 -1.57
CA GLU A 83 7.59 19.38 -2.65
C GLU A 83 8.55 18.70 -3.62
N ALA A 84 9.61 18.04 -3.11
CA ALA A 84 10.57 17.30 -3.93
C ALA A 84 9.92 16.17 -4.74
N LEU A 85 8.99 15.40 -4.15
CA LEU A 85 8.28 14.35 -4.89
C LEU A 85 7.43 14.92 -6.03
N GLN A 86 6.81 16.09 -5.83
CA GLN A 86 6.04 16.75 -6.89
C GLN A 86 6.97 17.29 -7.98
N GLU A 87 8.12 17.85 -7.63
CA GLU A 87 9.12 18.36 -8.56
C GLU A 87 9.71 17.25 -9.46
N ILE A 88 9.90 16.04 -8.91
CA ILE A 88 10.36 14.87 -9.67
C ILE A 88 9.26 14.30 -10.61
N GLY A 89 8.02 14.79 -10.49
CA GLY A 89 6.94 14.49 -11.44
C GLY A 89 5.80 13.65 -10.87
N PHE A 90 5.76 13.38 -9.55
CA PHE A 90 4.58 12.75 -8.97
C PHE A 90 3.40 13.72 -8.91
N LYS A 91 2.22 13.26 -9.33
CA LYS A 91 0.96 14.01 -9.22
C LYS A 91 0.68 14.38 -7.77
N PRO A 92 0.26 15.62 -7.45
CA PRO A 92 0.00 16.06 -6.08
C PRO A 92 -0.98 15.16 -5.29
N SER A 93 -1.98 14.62 -5.97
CA SER A 93 -2.95 13.68 -5.38
C SER A 93 -2.31 12.35 -4.98
N LYS A 94 -1.36 11.84 -5.77
CA LYS A 94 -0.59 10.62 -5.46
C LYS A 94 0.38 10.87 -4.32
N VAL A 95 1.07 12.01 -4.31
CA VAL A 95 1.95 12.41 -3.20
C VAL A 95 1.18 12.50 -1.89
N THR A 96 -0.02 13.08 -1.91
CA THR A 96 -0.89 13.13 -0.71
C THR A 96 -1.19 11.73 -0.16
N LYS A 97 -1.51 10.78 -1.04
CA LYS A 97 -1.76 9.38 -0.66
C LYS A 97 -0.50 8.69 -0.11
N LEU A 98 0.65 8.89 -0.78
CA LEU A 98 1.94 8.37 -0.34
C LEU A 98 2.31 8.89 1.05
N MET A 99 2.15 10.20 1.31
CA MET A 99 2.45 10.80 2.60
C MET A 99 1.56 10.23 3.71
N GLY A 100 0.25 10.09 3.46
CA GLY A 100 -0.67 9.51 4.44
C GLY A 100 -0.39 8.04 4.72
N ALA A 101 -0.21 7.24 3.67
CA ALA A 101 0.10 5.81 3.78
C ALA A 101 1.45 5.55 4.47
N GLY A 102 2.49 6.31 4.11
CA GLY A 102 3.83 6.15 4.69
C GLY A 102 3.88 6.56 6.16
N LYS A 103 3.22 7.67 6.53
CA LYS A 103 3.07 8.07 7.93
C LYS A 103 2.36 6.98 8.73
N PHE A 104 1.20 6.52 8.24
CA PHE A 104 0.44 5.45 8.88
C PHE A 104 1.26 4.18 9.07
N LYS A 105 1.95 3.74 8.02
CA LYS A 105 2.80 2.55 8.06
C LYS A 105 3.92 2.69 9.11
N ALA A 106 4.55 3.85 9.21
CA ALA A 106 5.57 4.12 10.22
C ALA A 106 5.00 4.17 11.65
N ASP A 107 3.84 4.80 11.84
CA ASP A 107 3.17 4.88 13.14
C ASP A 107 2.77 3.48 13.62
N GLN A 108 2.27 2.63 12.73
CA GLN A 108 1.92 1.25 13.03
C GLN A 108 3.15 0.38 13.31
N TRP A 109 4.26 0.59 12.58
CA TRP A 109 5.52 -0.14 12.80
C TRP A 109 6.05 -0.01 14.24
N ASN A 110 5.77 1.14 14.87
CA ASN A 110 6.20 1.44 16.23
C ASN A 110 5.16 1.07 17.29
N ARG A 111 3.92 0.75 16.89
CA ARG A 111 2.84 0.38 17.81
C ARG A 111 2.83 -1.12 18.02
N LEU A 112 3.35 -1.56 19.16
CA LEU A 112 3.06 -2.90 19.68
C LEU A 112 1.61 -2.93 20.16
N HIS A 113 0.75 -3.66 19.45
CA HIS A 113 -0.55 -4.02 20.00
C HIS A 113 -0.35 -5.23 20.92
N HIS A 114 -0.40 -5.01 22.23
CA HIS A 114 -0.45 -6.12 23.17
C HIS A 114 -1.74 -6.93 22.91
N CYS A 115 -1.58 -8.10 22.31
CA CYS A 115 -2.63 -9.10 22.31
C CYS A 115 -2.56 -9.88 23.64
N ILE A 116 -3.71 -10.06 24.28
CA ILE A 116 -3.85 -11.00 25.40
C ILE A 116 -3.80 -12.40 24.79
N GLY A 117 -2.59 -12.94 24.57
CA GLY A 117 -2.42 -14.23 23.92
C GLY A 117 -0.97 -14.74 23.92
N TYR A 118 -0.82 -16.04 23.67
CA TYR A 118 0.45 -16.80 23.72
C TYR A 118 1.50 -16.43 22.66
N LYS A 119 1.30 -15.36 21.88
CA LYS A 119 2.24 -14.94 20.83
C LYS A 119 3.35 -14.09 21.44
N SER A 120 4.59 -14.31 21.00
CA SER A 120 5.71 -13.46 21.40
C SER A 120 5.60 -12.08 20.74
N ASP A 121 6.21 -11.06 21.35
CA ASP A 121 6.28 -9.70 20.77
C ASP A 121 6.86 -9.70 19.34
N GLN A 122 7.78 -10.64 19.06
CA GLN A 122 8.39 -10.79 17.75
C GLN A 122 7.38 -11.30 16.71
N GLN A 123 6.57 -12.30 17.06
CA GLN A 123 5.52 -12.82 16.18
C GLN A 123 4.44 -11.77 15.89
N LEU A 124 4.07 -10.97 16.90
CA LEU A 124 3.11 -9.88 16.72
C LEU A 124 3.63 -8.80 15.77
N LYS A 125 4.92 -8.46 15.86
CA LYS A 125 5.57 -7.54 14.92
C LYS A 125 5.59 -8.09 13.50
N GLU A 126 5.99 -9.34 13.33
CA GLU A 126 6.04 -10.00 12.01
C GLU A 126 4.66 -10.02 11.34
N GLU A 127 3.61 -10.40 12.08
CA GLU A 127 2.24 -10.41 11.57
C GLU A 127 1.74 -9.01 11.18
N GLN A 128 2.09 -7.99 11.98
CA GLN A 128 1.78 -6.60 11.66
C GLN A 128 2.55 -6.10 10.44
N HIS A 129 3.82 -6.50 10.28
CA HIS A 129 4.60 -6.20 9.09
C HIS A 129 4.00 -6.84 7.85
N ASP A 130 3.61 -8.11 7.93
CA ASP A 130 2.97 -8.83 6.85
C ASP A 130 1.65 -8.18 6.46
N PHE A 131 0.79 -7.87 7.42
CA PHE A 131 -0.44 -7.11 7.20
C PHE A 131 -0.19 -5.81 6.42
N LEU A 132 0.75 -4.97 6.87
CA LEU A 132 1.05 -3.68 6.24
C LEU A 132 1.76 -3.82 4.88
N ASN A 133 2.44 -4.93 4.62
CA ASN A 133 3.14 -5.20 3.36
C ASN A 133 2.23 -5.78 2.30
N LYS A 134 1.12 -6.43 2.68
CA LYS A 134 0.12 -6.96 1.74
C LYS A 134 -0.72 -5.86 1.07
N TYR A 135 -0.87 -4.70 1.71
CA TYR A 135 -1.64 -3.59 1.15
C TYR A 135 -0.77 -2.61 0.34
N GLY A 136 -1.27 -2.23 -0.84
CA GLY A 136 -0.70 -1.14 -1.63
C GLY A 136 -1.00 0.25 -1.04
N VAL A 137 -0.31 1.28 -1.55
CA VAL A 137 -0.38 2.68 -1.08
C VAL A 137 -1.81 3.20 -0.97
N ALA A 138 -2.66 2.93 -1.97
CA ALA A 138 -4.04 3.43 -1.97
C ALA A 138 -4.86 2.82 -0.82
N ALA A 139 -4.73 1.52 -0.58
CA ALA A 139 -5.43 0.83 0.50
C ALA A 139 -4.93 1.28 1.87
N LEU A 140 -3.61 1.37 2.05
CA LEU A 140 -3.01 1.91 3.27
C LEU A 140 -3.46 3.34 3.55
N TYR A 141 -3.61 4.16 2.50
CA TYR A 141 -4.15 5.50 2.64
C TYR A 141 -5.61 5.52 3.10
N GLU A 142 -6.47 4.65 2.56
CA GLU A 142 -7.86 4.55 3.04
C GLU A 142 -7.92 4.09 4.51
N ILE A 143 -7.10 3.09 4.88
CA ILE A 143 -7.01 2.60 6.27
C ILE A 143 -6.52 3.70 7.21
N SER A 144 -5.55 4.51 6.79
CA SER A 144 -5.03 5.63 7.59
C SER A 144 -6.07 6.68 7.96
N ARG A 145 -7.19 6.72 7.22
CA ARG A 145 -8.30 7.64 7.43
C ARG A 145 -9.45 7.03 8.23
N MET A 146 -9.26 5.84 8.78
CA MET A 146 -10.18 5.21 9.74
C MET A 146 -9.71 5.49 11.17
N ASN A 147 -10.64 5.47 12.13
CA ASN A 147 -10.25 5.45 13.54
C ASN A 147 -9.71 4.07 13.95
N ASP A 148 -9.27 3.92 15.20
CA ASP A 148 -8.68 2.67 15.70
C ASP A 148 -9.63 1.46 15.60
N VAL A 149 -10.95 1.66 15.69
CA VAL A 149 -11.96 0.59 15.54
C VAL A 149 -12.03 0.10 14.10
N GLY A 150 -12.05 1.02 13.14
CA GLY A 150 -12.04 0.68 11.71
C GLY A 150 -10.75 -0.03 11.31
N GLN A 151 -9.60 0.46 11.79
CA GLN A 151 -8.31 -0.17 11.56
C GLN A 151 -8.25 -1.59 12.16
N ALA A 152 -8.78 -1.78 13.37
CA ALA A 152 -8.87 -3.10 14.00
C ALA A 152 -9.77 -4.06 13.22
N LYS A 153 -10.91 -3.59 12.69
CA LYS A 153 -11.80 -4.39 11.83
C LYS A 153 -11.08 -4.93 10.59
N VAL A 154 -10.31 -4.06 9.93
CA VAL A 154 -9.50 -4.45 8.75
C VAL A 154 -8.39 -5.43 9.14
N ARG A 155 -7.68 -5.16 10.24
CA ARG A 155 -6.62 -6.06 10.73
C ARG A 155 -7.16 -7.44 11.09
N ASN A 156 -8.24 -7.52 11.86
CA ASN A 156 -8.82 -8.79 12.29
C ASN A 156 -9.34 -9.60 11.09
N ALA A 157 -9.90 -8.95 10.06
CA ALA A 157 -10.28 -9.64 8.83
C ALA A 157 -9.08 -10.34 8.14
N TYR A 158 -7.89 -9.73 8.19
CA TYR A 158 -6.66 -10.34 7.69
C TYR A 158 -6.15 -11.45 8.62
N VAL A 159 -6.08 -11.19 9.93
CA VAL A 159 -5.52 -12.13 10.92
C VAL A 159 -6.38 -13.39 11.06
N ASP A 160 -7.70 -13.22 11.16
CA ASP A 160 -8.61 -14.32 11.47
C ASP A 160 -8.93 -15.16 10.22
N ASN A 161 -9.05 -14.52 9.05
CA ASN A 161 -9.55 -15.15 7.83
C ASN A 161 -8.58 -15.10 6.64
N GLY A 162 -7.40 -14.50 6.80
CA GLY A 162 -6.46 -14.27 5.69
C GLY A 162 -6.98 -13.31 4.61
N ASN A 163 -8.08 -12.59 4.87
CA ASN A 163 -8.78 -11.83 3.85
C ASN A 163 -8.17 -10.44 3.65
N ILE A 164 -7.71 -10.18 2.42
CA ILE A 164 -7.23 -8.85 2.01
C ILE A 164 -8.42 -8.08 1.42
N MET A 165 -8.98 -7.18 2.23
CA MET A 165 -10.11 -6.34 1.81
C MET A 165 -9.82 -5.52 0.54
N SER A 166 -10.79 -5.48 -0.37
CA SER A 166 -10.72 -4.66 -1.58
C SER A 166 -10.75 -3.17 -1.23
N LYS A 167 -10.27 -2.32 -2.15
CA LYS A 167 -10.33 -0.85 -1.96
C LYS A 167 -11.75 -0.35 -1.71
N HIS A 168 -12.74 -0.92 -2.39
CA HIS A 168 -14.15 -0.55 -2.21
C HIS A 168 -14.62 -0.86 -0.78
N ALA A 169 -14.32 -2.06 -0.28
CA ALA A 169 -14.66 -2.44 1.09
C ALA A 169 -13.97 -1.54 2.13
N LEU A 170 -12.71 -1.15 1.87
CA LEU A 170 -12.00 -0.19 2.73
C LEU A 170 -12.64 1.20 2.68
N GLU A 171 -13.12 1.64 1.52
CA GLU A 171 -13.81 2.92 1.40
C GLU A 171 -15.16 2.92 2.14
N GLU A 172 -15.91 1.83 2.09
CA GLU A 172 -17.15 1.65 2.87
C GLU A 172 -16.86 1.71 4.38
N ILE A 173 -15.87 0.96 4.86
CA ILE A 173 -15.48 0.99 6.28
C ILE A 173 -15.02 2.39 6.69
N ARG A 174 -14.29 3.11 5.82
CA ARG A 174 -13.88 4.50 6.09
C ARG A 174 -15.09 5.43 6.21
N GLN A 175 -16.11 5.24 5.39
CA GLN A 175 -17.34 6.05 5.45
C GLN A 175 -18.15 5.76 6.72
N GLU A 176 -18.21 4.50 7.15
CA GLU A 176 -18.89 4.09 8.39
C GLU A 176 -18.12 4.53 9.63
N ILE A 177 -16.79 4.43 9.61
CA ILE A 177 -15.91 4.56 10.76
C ILE A 177 -14.71 5.48 10.42
N PRO A 178 -14.95 6.78 10.18
CA PRO A 178 -13.89 7.72 9.82
C PRO A 178 -12.98 8.06 11.01
N ALA A 179 -11.74 8.46 10.71
CA ALA A 179 -10.79 8.96 11.72
C ALA A 179 -11.30 10.24 12.41
N ILE A 180 -12.01 11.10 11.67
CA ILE A 180 -12.63 12.31 12.18
C ILE A 180 -14.15 12.17 11.97
N VAL A 181 -14.92 12.18 13.07
CA VAL A 181 -16.38 11.94 13.04
C VAL A 181 -17.13 12.97 12.18
N ASP A 182 -16.66 14.22 12.15
CA ASP A 182 -17.22 15.30 11.34
C ASP A 182 -16.63 15.39 9.92
N GLU A 183 -15.91 14.36 9.46
CA GLU A 183 -15.31 14.36 8.11
C GLU A 183 -16.40 14.27 7.04
N ARG A 184 -16.88 15.43 6.57
CA ARG A 184 -17.93 15.53 5.53
C ARG A 184 -17.47 15.12 4.12
N ARG A 185 -16.18 14.82 3.91
CA ARG A 185 -15.62 14.49 2.60
C ARG A 185 -15.98 13.06 2.17
N GLY A 186 -16.87 12.95 1.17
CA GLY A 186 -17.30 11.70 0.56
C GLY A 186 -18.62 11.15 1.09
N ARG A 187 -19.23 11.80 2.10
CA ARG A 187 -20.59 11.45 2.52
C ARG A 187 -21.54 11.96 1.43
N ARG A 188 -22.26 11.05 0.77
CA ARG A 188 -23.35 11.43 -0.14
C ARG A 188 -24.33 12.29 0.66
N GLN A 189 -24.39 13.59 0.36
CA GLN A 189 -25.43 14.45 0.93
C GLN A 189 -26.77 13.92 0.42
N SER A 190 -27.53 13.28 1.29
CA SER A 190 -28.96 13.09 1.07
C SER A 190 -29.56 14.48 0.92
N SER A 191 -30.03 14.80 -0.28
CA SER A 191 -30.68 16.08 -0.59
C SER A 191 -31.95 16.22 0.25
N ILE A 192 -31.83 16.87 1.41
CA ILE A 192 -32.99 17.41 2.12
C ILE A 192 -33.14 18.84 1.60
N GLN A 193 -34.14 19.03 0.74
CA GLN A 193 -34.58 20.33 0.27
C GLN A 193 -34.95 21.22 1.47
N GLY A 194 -34.41 22.44 1.48
CA GLY A 194 -34.95 23.54 2.27
C GLY A 194 -33.96 24.19 3.23
N SER A 195 -33.16 25.12 2.74
CA SER A 195 -32.92 26.39 3.45
C SER A 195 -32.18 27.35 2.52
N THR A 196 -32.76 28.54 2.36
CA THR A 196 -32.28 29.64 1.52
C THR A 196 -31.22 30.51 2.22
N LYS A 197 -30.14 30.79 1.47
CA LYS A 197 -29.18 31.94 1.49
C LYS A 197 -28.06 31.98 2.55
N PRO A 198 -26.96 32.76 2.32
CA PRO A 198 -26.37 33.24 1.06
C PRO A 198 -24.85 32.97 0.91
N LEU A 199 -24.34 33.32 -0.29
CA LEU A 199 -22.94 33.31 -0.77
C LEU A 199 -21.87 33.61 0.30
N SER A 200 -20.89 32.71 0.39
CA SER A 200 -19.48 33.10 0.51
C SER A 200 -18.68 32.25 -0.49
N GLN A 201 -17.98 32.95 -1.38
CA GLN A 201 -17.05 32.40 -2.35
C GLN A 201 -15.85 31.85 -1.59
N GLU A 202 -15.52 30.58 -1.80
CA GLU A 202 -14.14 30.09 -1.83
C GLU A 202 -14.09 28.68 -2.42
N ALA A 203 -13.66 28.63 -3.69
CA ALA A 203 -13.02 27.52 -4.40
C ALA A 203 -13.42 26.07 -4.02
N ASP A 204 -14.61 25.67 -4.44
CA ASP A 204 -14.98 24.26 -4.56
C ASP A 204 -14.25 23.64 -5.77
N THR A 205 -13.07 23.06 -5.51
CA THR A 205 -12.48 22.06 -6.41
C THR A 205 -13.09 20.71 -6.10
N SER A 206 -14.32 20.48 -6.57
CA SER A 206 -14.93 19.15 -6.62
C SER A 206 -14.21 18.31 -7.67
N ILE A 207 -13.03 17.79 -7.31
CA ILE A 207 -12.29 16.83 -8.11
C ILE A 207 -13.14 15.55 -8.18
N ASN A 208 -13.75 15.36 -9.35
CA ASN A 208 -14.45 14.14 -9.74
C ASN A 208 -13.55 12.91 -9.52
N LEU A 209 -13.83 12.15 -8.46
CA LEU A 209 -13.02 11.02 -7.98
C LEU A 209 -13.19 9.73 -8.83
N ASN A 210 -14.00 9.74 -9.89
CA ASN A 210 -14.36 8.55 -10.66
C ASN A 210 -13.64 8.41 -12.02
N ALA A 211 -12.48 9.05 -12.20
CA ALA A 211 -11.76 9.01 -13.49
C ALA A 211 -10.40 8.29 -13.49
N TYR A 212 -9.99 7.66 -12.39
CA TYR A 212 -8.68 6.99 -12.33
C TYR A 212 -8.75 5.64 -11.61
N GLU A 213 -9.33 4.67 -12.30
CA GLU A 213 -9.18 3.25 -12.01
C GLU A 213 -8.41 2.59 -13.15
N SER A 214 -7.14 2.30 -12.87
CA SER A 214 -6.36 1.25 -13.51
C SER A 214 -5.36 0.75 -12.47
N LEU A 215 -5.91 0.13 -11.43
CA LEU A 215 -5.24 -1.01 -10.84
C LEU A 215 -6.00 -2.20 -11.41
N LYS A 216 -5.44 -2.78 -12.48
CA LYS A 216 -5.79 -4.14 -12.84
C LYS A 216 -5.68 -4.96 -11.55
N SER A 217 -6.75 -5.65 -11.26
CA SER A 217 -6.84 -6.83 -10.42
C SER A 217 -5.54 -7.63 -10.50
N ALA A 218 -5.18 -8.27 -9.40
CA ALA A 218 -4.16 -9.30 -9.37
C ALA A 218 -4.44 -10.32 -10.48
N GLU A 219 -3.82 -10.13 -11.64
CA GLU A 219 -3.62 -11.13 -12.67
C GLU A 219 -2.13 -11.46 -12.60
N ASP A 220 -1.89 -12.61 -11.98
CA ASP A 220 -0.85 -13.57 -12.35
C ASP A 220 0.56 -13.00 -12.59
N ASN A 221 1.25 -12.69 -11.49
CA ASN A 221 2.72 -12.74 -11.46
C ASN A 221 3.13 -13.93 -10.61
N SER A 222 2.87 -15.13 -11.13
CA SER A 222 3.62 -16.31 -10.72
C SER A 222 5.05 -16.17 -11.26
N GLU A 223 5.95 -15.61 -10.45
CA GLU A 223 7.35 -16.00 -10.56
C GLU A 223 7.40 -17.53 -10.45
N PRO A 224 8.19 -18.24 -11.29
CA PRO A 224 8.25 -19.69 -11.22
C PRO A 224 8.64 -20.11 -9.80
N LEU A 225 7.70 -20.76 -9.11
CA LEU A 225 7.75 -21.19 -7.70
C LEU A 225 9.05 -21.88 -7.27
N GLN A 226 9.84 -22.40 -8.22
CA GLN A 226 11.13 -23.03 -7.97
C GLN A 226 12.25 -22.03 -7.68
N LEU A 227 12.28 -20.87 -8.33
CA LEU A 227 13.33 -19.86 -8.14
C LEU A 227 13.19 -19.10 -6.82
N SER A 228 11.96 -18.86 -6.36
CA SER A 228 11.71 -18.19 -5.08
C SER A 228 12.04 -19.10 -3.88
N ALA A 229 11.73 -20.39 -3.96
CA ALA A 229 12.04 -21.36 -2.90
C ALA A 229 13.56 -21.59 -2.75
N GLN A 230 14.29 -21.73 -3.85
CA GLN A 230 15.76 -21.85 -3.81
C GLN A 230 16.42 -20.59 -3.24
N LYS A 231 15.91 -19.41 -3.61
CA LYS A 231 16.38 -18.14 -3.07
C LYS A 231 16.13 -18.04 -1.56
N SER A 232 14.93 -18.36 -1.08
CA SER A 232 14.62 -18.35 0.37
C SER A 232 15.44 -19.37 1.17
N VAL A 233 15.69 -20.56 0.62
CA VAL A 233 16.58 -21.55 1.28
C VAL A 233 18.03 -21.07 1.30
N SER A 234 18.51 -20.46 0.21
CA SER A 234 19.86 -19.89 0.19
C SER A 234 20.01 -18.72 1.15
N GLU A 235 19.04 -17.79 1.20
CA GLU A 235 19.03 -16.66 2.13
C GLU A 235 18.97 -17.13 3.59
N PHE A 236 18.20 -18.17 3.90
CA PHE A 236 18.20 -18.81 5.21
C PHE A 236 19.59 -19.39 5.56
N LEU A 237 20.20 -20.17 4.66
CA LEU A 237 21.52 -20.77 4.89
C LEU A 237 22.63 -19.71 5.02
N TYR A 238 22.53 -18.59 4.30
CA TYR A 238 23.47 -17.47 4.42
C TYR A 238 23.22 -16.58 5.66
N SER A 239 22.01 -16.62 6.24
CA SER A 239 21.66 -15.84 7.43
C SER A 239 22.11 -16.46 8.75
N VAL A 240 22.49 -17.75 8.73
CA VAL A 240 23.08 -18.42 9.89
C VAL A 240 24.57 -18.11 9.89
N GLU A 241 25.05 -17.30 10.85
CA GLU A 241 26.49 -17.07 10.99
C GLU A 241 27.21 -18.43 11.16
N PRO A 242 28.38 -18.65 10.53
CA PRO A 242 29.10 -19.93 10.57
C PRO A 242 29.33 -20.46 11.99
N ASP A 243 29.51 -19.54 12.95
CA ASP A 243 29.82 -19.86 14.35
C ASP A 243 28.58 -19.75 15.27
N TYR A 244 27.38 -19.51 14.71
CA TYR A 244 26.16 -19.31 15.50
C TYR A 244 25.83 -20.55 16.34
N LEU A 245 25.95 -21.73 15.74
CA LEU A 245 25.66 -22.99 16.41
C LEU A 245 26.66 -23.24 17.54
N ASP A 246 27.94 -22.97 17.33
CA ASP A 246 28.99 -23.12 18.34
C ASP A 246 28.80 -22.13 19.50
N LYS A 247 28.46 -20.87 19.20
CA LYS A 247 28.12 -19.85 20.22
C LYS A 247 26.90 -20.25 21.05
N LEU A 248 25.92 -20.90 20.44
CA LEU A 248 24.70 -21.37 21.11
C LEU A 248 24.97 -22.61 21.95
N LEU A 249 25.71 -23.59 21.42
CA LEU A 249 26.07 -24.83 22.12
C LEU A 249 26.95 -24.56 23.35
N ASN A 250 27.88 -23.61 23.26
CA ASN A 250 28.74 -23.21 24.39
C ASN A 250 27.99 -22.67 25.63
N GLN A 251 26.70 -22.39 25.51
CA GLN A 251 25.84 -21.97 26.63
C GLN A 251 25.26 -23.16 27.41
N TYR A 252 25.44 -24.39 26.91
CA TYR A 252 24.88 -25.61 27.49
C TYR A 252 25.98 -26.53 28.04
N THR A 253 25.60 -27.43 28.95
CA THR A 253 26.51 -28.45 29.46
C THR A 253 26.87 -29.47 28.36
N PRO A 254 28.03 -30.15 28.42
CA PRO A 254 28.44 -31.10 27.39
C PRO A 254 27.37 -32.18 27.07
N HIS A 255 26.69 -32.68 28.11
CA HIS A 255 25.60 -33.64 27.92
C HIS A 255 24.40 -33.06 27.16
N ALA A 256 24.04 -31.80 27.42
CA ALA A 256 22.96 -31.12 26.71
C ALA A 256 23.36 -30.75 25.27
N GLN A 257 24.63 -30.43 25.04
CA GLN A 257 25.18 -30.23 23.69
C GLN A 257 25.04 -31.50 22.85
N ASP A 258 25.42 -32.67 23.40
CA ASP A 258 25.29 -33.96 22.72
C ASP A 258 23.83 -34.29 22.38
N GLN A 259 22.89 -33.99 23.28
CA GLN A 259 21.46 -34.17 23.04
C GLN A 259 20.96 -33.25 21.92
N ILE A 260 21.34 -31.97 21.93
CA ILE A 260 20.95 -31.00 20.90
C ILE A 260 21.50 -31.42 19.53
N LEU A 261 22.77 -31.83 19.47
CA LEU A 261 23.41 -32.32 18.24
C LEU A 261 22.74 -33.60 17.72
N SER A 262 22.38 -34.53 18.61
CA SER A 262 21.64 -35.74 18.24
C SER A 262 20.26 -35.41 17.67
N MET A 263 19.53 -34.48 18.30
CA MET A 263 18.20 -34.05 17.82
C MET A 263 18.28 -33.35 16.46
N LEU A 264 19.30 -32.52 16.24
CA LEU A 264 19.53 -31.86 14.96
C LEU A 264 19.88 -32.87 13.87
N SER A 265 20.74 -33.84 14.17
CA SER A 265 21.06 -34.94 13.24
C SER A 265 19.82 -35.76 12.86
N GLU A 266 18.97 -36.07 13.84
CA GLU A 266 17.71 -36.77 13.60
C GLU A 266 16.73 -35.93 12.76
N ALA A 267 16.63 -34.63 13.02
CA ALA A 267 15.79 -33.72 12.25
C ALA A 267 16.26 -33.60 10.80
N VAL A 268 17.57 -33.49 10.55
CA VAL A 268 18.17 -33.48 9.21
C VAL A 268 17.86 -34.81 8.50
N THR A 269 17.99 -35.93 9.18
CA THR A 269 17.71 -37.26 8.62
C THR A 269 16.23 -37.42 8.25
N LYS A 270 15.31 -36.94 9.10
CA LYS A 270 13.86 -36.93 8.82
C LYS A 270 13.50 -36.02 7.64
N LEU A 271 14.14 -34.85 7.55
CA LEU A 271 13.99 -33.93 6.41
C LEU A 271 14.50 -34.56 5.11
N ALA A 272 15.68 -35.18 5.12
CA ALA A 272 16.23 -35.88 3.97
C ALA A 272 15.30 -37.03 3.52
N SER A 273 14.77 -37.79 4.48
CA SER A 273 13.80 -38.87 4.22
C SER A 273 12.51 -38.33 3.63
N TYR A 274 11.96 -37.24 4.17
CA TYR A 274 10.77 -36.59 3.65
C TYR A 274 10.95 -36.08 2.20
N LEU A 275 12.12 -35.50 1.90
CA LEU A 275 12.45 -35.05 0.55
C LEU A 275 12.60 -36.21 -0.43
N ALA A 276 13.24 -37.31 -0.01
CA ALA A 276 13.35 -38.52 -0.81
C ALA A 276 11.96 -39.11 -1.16
N THR A 277 11.02 -39.11 -0.21
CA THR A 277 9.65 -39.61 -0.45
C THR A 277 8.85 -38.70 -1.40
N ARG A 278 9.11 -37.39 -1.42
CA ARG A 278 8.42 -36.44 -2.32
C ARG A 278 8.92 -36.45 -3.76
N GLN A 279 10.17 -36.85 -4.02
CA GLN A 279 10.71 -36.93 -5.39
C GLN A 279 10.05 -38.03 -6.23
N PHE A 280 9.31 -38.97 -5.63
CA PHE A 280 8.60 -40.05 -6.33
C PHE A 280 7.12 -39.78 -6.65
N VAL A 281 6.57 -38.61 -6.29
CA VAL A 281 5.13 -38.31 -6.48
C VAL A 281 4.85 -37.41 -7.70
N ASN A 282 5.85 -37.10 -8.51
CA ASN A 282 5.67 -36.45 -9.81
C ASN A 282 5.88 -37.47 -10.94
N ILE A 283 4.86 -38.29 -11.20
CA ILE A 283 4.60 -38.95 -12.50
C ILE A 283 3.16 -38.61 -12.88
#